data_AF-A0ABD2TI42-F1
#
_entry.id   AF-A0ABD2TI42-F1
#
_cell.length_a   1.000
_cell.length_b   1.000
_cell.length_c   1.000
_cell.angle_alpha   90.00
_cell.angle_beta   90.00
_cell.angle_gamma   90.00
#
_symmetry.space_group_name_H-M   'P 1'
#
loop_
_entity.id
_entity.type
_entity.pdbx_description
1 polymer ?
#
loop_
_entity_poly.entity_id
_entity_poly.type
_entity_poly.pdbx_seq_one_letter_code
_entity_poly.pdbx_strand_id
1 'polypeptide(L)'
;MDRVLKAARTSGSLNLSNRSLSEVPIDVYKSLDAASEDEKWWEAVELQKLILAHNDIETLQEDIRNLPLLSVLNVSHNKLTHLPAAIGELHMLKSLDVSFNLIVNIPEEIGTAASLVKLDCSNNQLNDLPNSLGRCVELSDLKASNNSISSLPADLAKCSKLTKLDVEGNKLTTLPESLIASCRMLTELNASKNLLNSIPENIGSLSRLIRLDLHQNRISLIPSSIKDCSSLLEFYIGNNALTSLPVEIGALNRLGIFDLHSNQLKEYPAEACKLQLSMLDLSNNSLSGLPPDIGLMTTLRKLLLVGNPIRTLRSSLVNGPTPALLRFLRSRLPTDEESATSTPGKEDVVAKAARLSLSSKELSLGGLGLTAVPSDVWKSNDISKCDLSGNSIEELPLELSSCISLEALILSKNKIKDWPGSVLTSLPALTCLKLDNNPLRQIPSSAFQAVSKLQVLDLSGNIGSLPEHPAFSCLPELQELYLRRMRISVFPSDIINLKQLRILDLSQNSFQSIPQGIENLASLTELDLSDNNISSLPPELGLLEPSLQVLKLEGNPLRSIRRAILDRGTKGVLNYLKERIVEH
;
A
#
# COMPACT_ATOMS: atom_id res chain seq x y z
N MET A 1 -43.74 17.57 -24.09
CA MET A 1 -42.76 16.74 -24.82
C MET A 1 -41.83 17.61 -25.67
N ASP A 2 -42.40 18.55 -26.42
CA ASP A 2 -41.71 19.41 -27.41
C ASP A 2 -40.51 20.20 -26.87
N ARG A 3 -40.61 20.78 -25.66
CA ARG A 3 -39.47 21.49 -25.05
C ARG A 3 -38.23 20.60 -24.85
N VAL A 4 -38.45 19.32 -24.55
CA VAL A 4 -37.37 18.36 -24.27
C VAL A 4 -36.77 17.85 -25.58
N LEU A 5 -37.60 17.61 -26.59
CA LEU A 5 -37.16 17.27 -27.94
C LEU A 5 -36.37 18.42 -28.57
N LYS A 6 -36.80 19.67 -28.37
CA LYS A 6 -36.07 20.86 -28.83
C LYS A 6 -34.70 20.99 -28.17
N ALA A 7 -34.59 20.74 -26.86
CA ALA A 7 -33.31 20.74 -26.16
C ALA A 7 -32.39 19.59 -26.61
N ALA A 8 -32.97 18.42 -26.93
CA ALA A 8 -32.22 17.30 -27.50
C ALA A 8 -31.68 17.62 -28.89
N ARG A 9 -32.47 18.32 -29.73
CA ARG A 9 -32.04 18.80 -31.05
C ARG A 9 -30.87 19.80 -30.97
N THR A 10 -30.68 20.52 -29.87
CA THR A 10 -29.50 21.39 -29.69
C THR A 10 -28.28 20.64 -29.14
N SER A 11 -28.49 19.58 -28.35
CA SER A 11 -27.42 18.92 -27.57
C SER A 11 -27.00 17.55 -28.08
N GLY A 12 -27.78 16.94 -28.99
CA GLY A 12 -27.60 15.55 -29.40
C GLY A 12 -27.89 14.53 -28.29
N SER A 13 -28.51 14.94 -27.17
CA SER A 13 -28.82 14.07 -26.04
C SER A 13 -30.26 14.23 -25.56
N LEU A 14 -30.96 13.11 -25.47
CA LEU A 14 -32.34 13.04 -25.00
C LEU A 14 -32.45 12.14 -23.78
N ASN A 15 -32.94 12.70 -22.68
CA ASN A 15 -33.21 11.97 -21.45
C ASN A 15 -34.72 12.06 -21.11
N LEU A 16 -35.37 10.90 -21.14
CA LEU A 16 -36.78 10.70 -20.80
C LEU A 16 -36.94 9.70 -19.66
N SER A 17 -35.94 9.54 -18.81
CA SER A 17 -36.02 8.66 -17.65
C SER A 17 -37.07 9.11 -16.62
N ASN A 18 -37.62 8.15 -15.87
CA ASN A 18 -38.56 8.39 -14.76
C ASN A 18 -39.83 9.16 -15.17
N ARG A 19 -40.43 8.79 -16.31
CA ARG A 19 -41.61 9.46 -16.85
C ARG A 19 -42.83 8.55 -16.95
N SER A 20 -42.74 7.32 -16.46
CA SER A 20 -43.80 6.30 -16.56
C SER A 20 -44.30 6.11 -17.99
N LEU A 21 -43.37 6.18 -18.95
CA LEU A 21 -43.69 5.96 -20.36
C LEU A 21 -43.97 4.47 -20.59
N SER A 22 -45.11 4.14 -21.20
CA SER A 22 -45.43 2.78 -21.66
C SER A 22 -44.85 2.46 -23.04
N GLU A 23 -44.58 3.50 -23.82
CA GLU A 23 -43.99 3.41 -25.16
C GLU A 23 -43.06 4.60 -25.41
N VAL A 24 -42.12 4.43 -26.34
CA VAL A 24 -41.27 5.54 -26.78
C VAL A 24 -42.08 6.44 -27.71
N PRO A 25 -42.18 7.76 -27.44
CA PRO A 25 -42.92 8.66 -28.32
C PRO A 25 -42.36 8.65 -29.74
N ILE A 26 -43.22 8.55 -30.75
CA ILE A 26 -42.78 8.37 -32.15
C ILE A 26 -41.90 9.52 -32.67
N ASP A 27 -42.05 10.71 -32.11
CA ASP A 27 -41.24 11.88 -32.43
C ASP A 27 -39.76 11.71 -32.05
N VAL A 28 -39.42 10.75 -31.18
CA VAL A 28 -38.03 10.40 -30.84
C VAL A 28 -37.35 9.68 -32.01
N TYR A 29 -38.09 8.89 -32.79
CA TYR A 29 -37.56 8.12 -33.91
C TYR A 29 -37.48 8.91 -35.22
N LYS A 30 -38.01 10.14 -35.26
CA LYS A 30 -37.99 10.97 -36.46
C LYS A 30 -36.56 11.48 -36.70
N SER A 31 -36.02 11.16 -37.88
CA SER A 31 -34.81 11.79 -38.41
C SER A 31 -35.01 13.32 -38.51
N LEU A 32 -33.91 14.08 -38.51
CA LEU A 32 -33.91 15.53 -38.69
C LEU A 32 -34.57 15.98 -40.00
N ASP A 33 -34.54 15.15 -41.03
CA ASP A 33 -35.21 15.40 -42.31
C ASP A 33 -36.74 15.46 -42.22
N ALA A 34 -37.33 14.98 -41.11
CA ALA A 34 -38.76 14.97 -40.85
C ALA A 34 -39.23 16.10 -39.91
N ALA A 35 -38.36 17.03 -39.53
CA ALA A 35 -38.72 18.19 -38.72
C ALA A 35 -39.44 19.25 -39.57
N SER A 36 -40.60 19.72 -39.09
CA SER A 36 -41.50 20.67 -39.74
C SER A 36 -40.79 21.94 -40.27
N GLU A 37 -41.28 22.47 -41.40
CA GLU A 37 -40.79 23.63 -42.16
C GLU A 37 -40.53 24.93 -41.33
N ASP A 38 -41.02 25.00 -40.08
CA ASP A 38 -40.91 26.15 -39.19
C ASP A 38 -39.70 26.12 -38.21
N GLU A 39 -38.92 25.03 -38.17
CA GLU A 39 -37.75 24.93 -37.29
C GLU A 39 -36.43 25.04 -38.08
N LYS A 40 -35.45 25.77 -37.53
CA LYS A 40 -34.09 25.91 -38.08
C LYS A 40 -33.33 24.57 -38.06
N TRP A 41 -33.73 23.65 -38.91
CA TRP A 41 -33.23 22.28 -38.98
C TRP A 41 -31.71 22.21 -39.23
N TRP A 42 -31.12 23.25 -39.83
CA TRP A 42 -29.67 23.39 -40.03
C TRP A 42 -28.87 23.65 -38.75
N GLU A 43 -29.50 24.07 -37.64
CA GLU A 43 -28.87 24.24 -36.32
C GLU A 43 -29.01 22.98 -35.45
N ALA A 44 -29.76 21.97 -35.91
CA ALA A 44 -30.12 20.82 -35.11
C ALA A 44 -29.14 19.65 -35.28
N VAL A 45 -28.74 19.05 -34.16
CA VAL A 45 -27.77 17.98 -34.02
C VAL A 45 -28.50 16.64 -33.93
N GLU A 46 -28.04 15.64 -34.69
CA GLU A 46 -28.63 14.30 -34.59
C GLU A 46 -28.45 13.69 -33.21
N LEU A 47 -29.34 12.79 -32.85
CA LEU A 47 -29.34 12.18 -31.52
C LEU A 47 -28.18 11.18 -31.37
N GLN A 48 -27.24 11.50 -30.47
CA GLN A 48 -26.11 10.65 -30.12
C GLN A 48 -26.31 9.88 -28.82
N LYS A 49 -27.17 10.38 -27.91
CA LYS A 49 -27.42 9.75 -26.62
C LYS A 49 -28.91 9.73 -26.31
N LEU A 50 -29.47 8.53 -26.13
CA LEU A 50 -30.87 8.31 -25.78
C LEU A 50 -30.95 7.55 -24.45
N ILE A 51 -31.56 8.18 -23.45
CA ILE A 51 -31.76 7.63 -22.11
C ILE A 51 -33.25 7.53 -21.84
N LEU A 52 -33.74 6.30 -21.72
CA LEU A 52 -35.13 5.91 -21.50
C LEU A 52 -35.29 5.10 -20.20
N ALA A 53 -34.28 5.15 -19.32
CA ALA A 53 -34.23 4.32 -18.11
C ALA A 53 -35.38 4.59 -17.12
N HIS A 54 -35.76 3.60 -16.31
CA HIS A 54 -36.81 3.73 -15.28
C HIS A 54 -38.15 4.21 -15.86
N ASN A 55 -38.70 3.46 -16.80
CA ASN A 55 -40.03 3.67 -17.35
C ASN A 55 -40.78 2.32 -17.37
N ASP A 56 -41.95 2.29 -18.02
CA ASP A 56 -42.79 1.11 -18.16
C ASP A 56 -42.82 0.61 -19.62
N ILE A 57 -41.74 0.84 -20.39
CA ILE A 57 -41.71 0.57 -21.83
C ILE A 57 -41.74 -0.93 -22.09
N GLU A 58 -42.75 -1.39 -22.84
CA GLU A 58 -42.95 -2.81 -23.15
C GLU A 58 -42.27 -3.25 -24.46
N THR A 59 -42.20 -2.34 -25.43
CA THR A 59 -41.60 -2.61 -26.74
C THR A 59 -40.74 -1.44 -27.22
N LEU A 60 -39.63 -1.76 -27.88
CA LEU A 60 -38.80 -0.80 -28.60
C LEU A 60 -39.04 -1.00 -30.11
N GLN A 61 -39.42 0.06 -30.82
CA GLN A 61 -39.78 -0.03 -32.24
C GLN A 61 -38.54 -0.18 -33.14
N GLU A 62 -38.73 -0.82 -34.29
CA GLU A 62 -37.70 -0.96 -35.34
C GLU A 62 -37.24 0.39 -35.92
N ASP A 63 -38.04 1.45 -35.73
CA ASP A 63 -37.70 2.81 -36.17
C ASP A 63 -36.49 3.40 -35.45
N ILE A 64 -35.92 2.71 -34.45
CA ILE A 64 -34.63 3.08 -33.87
C ILE A 64 -33.50 3.12 -34.92
N ARG A 65 -33.62 2.38 -36.03
CA ARG A 65 -32.70 2.47 -37.18
C ARG A 65 -32.55 3.87 -37.76
N ASN A 66 -33.54 4.74 -37.55
CA ASN A 66 -33.51 6.12 -38.04
C ASN A 66 -32.57 7.04 -37.22
N LEU A 67 -31.84 6.50 -36.24
CA LEU A 67 -30.89 7.21 -35.38
C LEU A 67 -29.45 6.73 -35.63
N PRO A 68 -28.86 6.92 -36.83
CA PRO A 68 -27.61 6.29 -37.23
C PRO A 68 -26.38 6.76 -36.43
N LEU A 69 -26.43 7.98 -35.86
CA LEU A 69 -25.36 8.54 -35.03
C LEU A 69 -25.49 8.21 -33.53
N LEU A 70 -26.46 7.37 -33.16
CA LEU A 70 -26.67 6.99 -31.77
C LEU A 70 -25.47 6.21 -31.24
N SER A 71 -24.83 6.77 -30.21
CA SER A 71 -23.64 6.20 -29.58
C SER A 71 -23.91 5.61 -28.20
N VAL A 72 -24.92 6.13 -27.50
CA VAL A 72 -25.34 5.62 -26.19
C VAL A 72 -26.85 5.40 -26.20
N LEU A 73 -27.27 4.17 -25.94
CA LEU A 73 -28.66 3.81 -25.71
C LEU A 73 -28.79 3.18 -24.32
N ASN A 74 -29.60 3.79 -23.48
CA ASN A 74 -29.96 3.23 -22.18
C ASN A 74 -31.48 3.07 -22.10
N VAL A 75 -31.94 1.83 -22.01
CA VAL A 75 -33.35 1.43 -21.84
C VAL A 75 -33.52 0.57 -20.58
N SER A 76 -32.63 0.72 -19.59
CA SER A 76 -32.68 -0.12 -18.38
C SER A 76 -33.87 0.18 -17.48
N HIS A 77 -34.23 -0.76 -16.61
CA HIS A 77 -35.40 -0.64 -15.72
C HIS A 77 -36.69 -0.32 -16.51
N ASN A 78 -37.03 -1.21 -17.43
CA ASN A 78 -38.26 -1.16 -18.23
C ASN A 78 -38.93 -2.55 -18.23
N LYS A 79 -39.90 -2.77 -19.12
CA LYS A 79 -40.65 -4.03 -19.26
C LYS A 79 -40.41 -4.69 -20.63
N LEU A 80 -39.28 -4.41 -21.28
CA LEU A 80 -38.98 -4.91 -22.61
C LEU A 80 -38.89 -6.43 -22.61
N THR A 81 -39.61 -7.08 -23.52
CA THR A 81 -39.58 -8.54 -23.69
C THR A 81 -38.61 -9.01 -24.77
N HIS A 82 -38.32 -8.14 -25.74
CA HIS A 82 -37.46 -8.38 -26.88
C HIS A 82 -36.74 -7.10 -27.28
N LEU A 83 -35.61 -7.24 -27.97
CA LEU A 83 -34.88 -6.15 -28.58
C LEU A 83 -35.07 -6.22 -30.12
N PRO A 84 -35.37 -5.10 -30.81
CA PRO A 84 -35.57 -5.08 -32.25
C PRO A 84 -34.28 -5.39 -33.02
N ALA A 85 -34.43 -5.94 -34.23
CA ALA A 85 -33.29 -6.28 -35.09
C ALA A 85 -32.53 -5.02 -35.54
N ALA A 86 -33.24 -3.89 -35.67
CA ALA A 86 -32.68 -2.58 -35.98
C ALA A 86 -31.54 -2.12 -35.05
N ILE A 87 -31.35 -2.72 -33.87
CA ILE A 87 -30.19 -2.40 -33.01
C ILE A 87 -28.86 -2.67 -33.72
N GLY A 88 -28.83 -3.65 -34.62
CA GLY A 88 -27.65 -3.98 -35.41
C GLY A 88 -27.28 -2.91 -36.44
N GLU A 89 -28.24 -2.09 -36.86
CA GLU A 89 -28.05 -1.01 -37.84
C GLU A 89 -27.41 0.24 -37.20
N LEU A 90 -27.31 0.28 -35.87
CA LEU A 90 -26.69 1.38 -35.12
C LEU A 90 -25.16 1.27 -35.11
N HIS A 91 -24.52 1.53 -36.24
CA HIS A 91 -23.08 1.33 -36.42
C HIS A 91 -22.17 2.19 -35.51
N MET A 92 -22.70 3.30 -34.97
CA MET A 92 -21.98 4.20 -34.05
C MET A 92 -22.22 3.89 -32.57
N LEU A 93 -23.04 2.87 -32.27
CA LEU A 93 -23.41 2.49 -30.91
C LEU A 93 -22.19 1.96 -30.17
N LYS A 94 -21.79 2.66 -29.11
CA LYS A 94 -20.66 2.31 -28.24
C LYS A 94 -21.10 1.71 -26.93
N SER A 95 -22.27 2.12 -26.42
CA SER A 95 -22.79 1.68 -25.13
C SER A 95 -24.28 1.35 -25.25
N LEU A 96 -24.62 0.11 -24.92
CA LEU A 96 -25.99 -0.37 -24.86
C LEU A 96 -26.28 -0.92 -23.46
N ASP A 97 -27.25 -0.31 -22.77
CA ASP A 97 -27.75 -0.79 -21.47
C ASP A 97 -29.22 -1.15 -21.62
N VAL A 98 -29.50 -2.46 -21.52
CA VAL A 98 -30.83 -3.08 -21.55
C VAL A 98 -31.12 -3.82 -20.23
N SER A 99 -30.37 -3.50 -19.17
CA SER A 99 -30.48 -4.21 -17.89
C SER A 99 -31.84 -4.01 -17.19
N PHE A 100 -32.22 -4.91 -16.30
CA PHE A 100 -33.49 -4.86 -15.57
C PHE A 100 -34.71 -4.73 -16.50
N ASN A 101 -34.84 -5.70 -17.40
CA ASN A 101 -35.98 -5.86 -18.31
C ASN A 101 -36.46 -7.33 -18.26
N LEU A 102 -37.31 -7.72 -19.20
CA LEU A 102 -37.85 -9.08 -19.33
C LEU A 102 -37.38 -9.74 -20.63
N ILE A 103 -36.20 -9.36 -21.13
CA ILE A 103 -35.71 -9.78 -22.45
C ILE A 103 -35.37 -11.27 -22.43
N VAL A 104 -35.92 -12.02 -23.38
CA VAL A 104 -35.71 -13.47 -23.48
C VAL A 104 -34.51 -13.83 -24.36
N ASN A 105 -34.28 -13.07 -25.44
CA ASN A 105 -33.16 -13.27 -26.36
C ASN A 105 -32.63 -11.93 -26.87
N ILE A 106 -31.32 -11.85 -27.12
CA ILE A 106 -30.70 -10.75 -27.87
C ILE A 106 -30.65 -11.13 -29.35
N PRO A 107 -31.05 -10.24 -30.28
CA PRO A 107 -31.03 -10.51 -31.73
C PRO A 107 -29.62 -10.78 -32.26
N GLU A 108 -29.50 -11.63 -33.27
CA GLU A 108 -28.22 -11.94 -33.93
C GLU A 108 -27.65 -10.74 -34.72
N GLU A 109 -28.48 -9.75 -35.01
CA GLU A 109 -28.08 -8.49 -35.61
C GLU A 109 -27.19 -7.66 -34.68
N ILE A 110 -27.14 -7.92 -33.37
CA ILE A 110 -26.25 -7.17 -32.45
C ILE A 110 -24.78 -7.23 -32.89
N GLY A 111 -24.36 -8.32 -33.54
CA GLY A 111 -22.99 -8.46 -34.05
C GLY A 111 -22.63 -7.50 -35.18
N THR A 112 -23.57 -6.79 -35.79
CA THR A 112 -23.28 -5.75 -36.80
C THR A 112 -23.01 -4.38 -36.17
N ALA A 113 -23.29 -4.20 -34.88
CA ALA A 113 -22.87 -3.04 -34.09
C ALA A 113 -21.37 -3.12 -33.75
N ALA A 114 -20.52 -3.01 -34.78
CA ALA A 114 -19.06 -3.24 -34.68
C ALA A 114 -18.34 -2.27 -33.71
N SER A 115 -18.91 -1.08 -33.47
CA SER A 115 -18.37 -0.07 -32.56
C SER A 115 -18.74 -0.30 -31.09
N LEU A 116 -19.48 -1.37 -30.76
CA LEU A 116 -19.98 -1.62 -29.42
C LEU A 116 -18.82 -1.92 -28.45
N VAL A 117 -18.66 -1.07 -27.44
CA VAL A 117 -17.61 -1.14 -26.43
C VAL A 117 -18.15 -1.69 -25.11
N LYS A 118 -19.41 -1.38 -24.79
CA LYS A 118 -20.09 -1.79 -23.55
C LYS A 118 -21.47 -2.34 -23.83
N LEU A 119 -21.76 -3.52 -23.30
CA LEU A 119 -23.08 -4.13 -23.33
C LEU A 119 -23.47 -4.56 -21.92
N ASP A 120 -24.56 -4.01 -21.41
CA ASP A 120 -25.19 -4.46 -20.17
C ASP A 120 -26.58 -5.02 -20.47
N CYS A 121 -26.73 -6.33 -20.34
CA CYS A 121 -27.98 -7.05 -20.45
C CYS A 121 -28.34 -7.81 -19.16
N SER A 122 -27.84 -7.34 -18.03
CA SER A 122 -28.03 -7.97 -16.72
C SER A 122 -29.48 -7.90 -16.23
N ASN A 123 -29.90 -8.82 -15.36
CA ASN A 123 -31.26 -8.89 -14.79
C ASN A 123 -32.34 -8.94 -15.89
N ASN A 124 -32.23 -9.95 -16.76
CA ASN A 124 -33.20 -10.26 -17.82
C ASN A 124 -33.57 -11.77 -17.74
N GLN A 125 -34.21 -12.30 -18.78
CA GLN A 125 -34.60 -13.71 -18.89
C GLN A 125 -33.82 -14.42 -20.01
N LEU A 126 -32.59 -13.97 -20.29
CA LEU A 126 -31.79 -14.49 -21.39
C LEU A 126 -31.44 -15.96 -21.19
N ASN A 127 -31.76 -16.81 -22.18
CA ASN A 127 -31.39 -18.22 -22.15
C ASN A 127 -30.00 -18.50 -22.71
N ASP A 128 -29.56 -17.72 -23.69
CA ASP A 128 -28.24 -17.79 -24.31
C ASP A 128 -27.83 -16.40 -24.85
N LEU A 129 -26.55 -16.23 -25.18
CA LEU A 129 -26.04 -15.06 -25.90
C LEU A 129 -25.84 -15.42 -27.39
N PRO A 130 -26.14 -14.50 -28.32
CA PRO A 130 -26.02 -14.77 -29.75
C PRO A 130 -24.57 -14.94 -30.18
N ASN A 131 -24.32 -15.85 -31.15
CA ASN A 131 -22.96 -16.13 -31.63
C ASN A 131 -22.34 -14.92 -32.33
N SER A 132 -23.17 -14.11 -32.97
CA SER A 132 -22.79 -12.84 -33.61
C SER A 132 -22.11 -11.84 -32.67
N LEU A 133 -22.30 -11.93 -31.34
CA LEU A 133 -21.66 -11.02 -30.38
C LEU A 133 -20.12 -11.06 -30.49
N GLY A 134 -19.55 -12.19 -30.92
CA GLY A 134 -18.12 -12.31 -31.22
C GLY A 134 -17.61 -11.37 -32.33
N ARG A 135 -18.51 -10.80 -33.15
CA ARG A 135 -18.15 -9.82 -34.19
C ARG A 135 -17.95 -8.40 -33.64
N CYS A 136 -18.40 -8.12 -32.41
CA CYS A 136 -18.16 -6.86 -31.71
C CYS A 136 -16.71 -6.82 -31.19
N VAL A 137 -15.74 -6.61 -32.09
CA VAL A 137 -14.30 -6.68 -31.78
C VAL A 137 -13.82 -5.59 -30.82
N GLU A 138 -14.57 -4.48 -30.70
CA GLU A 138 -14.30 -3.39 -29.77
C GLU A 138 -14.87 -3.61 -28.36
N LEU A 139 -15.62 -4.71 -28.15
CA LEU A 139 -16.29 -4.99 -26.88
C LEU A 139 -15.25 -5.15 -25.76
N SER A 140 -15.40 -4.31 -24.74
CA SER A 140 -14.47 -4.20 -23.60
C SER A 140 -15.11 -4.55 -22.27
N ASP A 141 -16.43 -4.35 -22.14
CA ASP A 141 -17.21 -4.55 -20.93
C ASP A 141 -18.52 -5.26 -21.29
N LEU A 142 -18.65 -6.51 -20.87
CA LEU A 142 -19.84 -7.32 -21.07
C LEU A 142 -20.41 -7.73 -19.72
N LYS A 143 -21.63 -7.27 -19.44
CA LYS A 143 -22.40 -7.65 -18.25
C LYS A 143 -23.69 -8.35 -18.67
N ALA A 144 -23.83 -9.59 -18.24
CA ALA A 144 -24.97 -10.45 -18.51
C ALA A 144 -25.41 -11.18 -17.23
N SER A 145 -25.22 -10.56 -16.06
CA SER A 145 -25.49 -11.17 -14.77
C SER A 145 -27.00 -11.34 -14.51
N ASN A 146 -27.39 -12.28 -13.65
CA ASN A 146 -28.77 -12.61 -13.28
C ASN A 146 -29.66 -12.87 -14.51
N ASN A 147 -29.31 -13.89 -15.28
CA ASN A 147 -30.08 -14.38 -16.43
C ASN A 147 -30.26 -15.91 -16.32
N SER A 148 -30.68 -16.58 -17.39
CA SER A 148 -30.78 -18.04 -17.47
C SER A 148 -29.76 -18.65 -18.44
N ILE A 149 -28.62 -17.98 -18.66
CA ILE A 149 -27.63 -18.36 -19.68
C ILE A 149 -27.05 -19.73 -19.38
N SER A 150 -27.19 -20.66 -20.33
CA SER A 150 -26.74 -22.04 -20.19
C SER A 150 -25.27 -22.26 -20.57
N SER A 151 -24.81 -21.51 -21.57
CA SER A 151 -23.43 -21.55 -22.08
C SER A 151 -23.03 -20.21 -22.70
N LEU A 152 -21.73 -19.93 -22.74
CA LEU A 152 -21.19 -18.77 -23.45
C LEU A 152 -20.82 -19.17 -24.89
N PRO A 153 -21.14 -18.35 -25.91
CA PRO A 153 -20.84 -18.66 -27.29
C PRO A 153 -19.32 -18.68 -27.51
N ALA A 154 -18.82 -19.71 -28.21
CA ALA A 154 -17.39 -19.86 -28.48
C ALA A 154 -16.79 -18.68 -29.27
N ASP A 155 -17.63 -18.03 -30.09
CA ASP A 155 -17.27 -16.85 -30.89
C ASP A 155 -16.96 -15.61 -30.04
N LEU A 156 -17.38 -15.56 -28.76
CA LEU A 156 -17.01 -14.48 -27.85
C LEU A 156 -15.49 -14.39 -27.65
N ALA A 157 -14.75 -15.47 -27.93
CA ALA A 157 -13.28 -15.46 -27.96
C ALA A 157 -12.70 -14.45 -28.96
N LYS A 158 -13.46 -14.01 -29.97
CA LYS A 158 -13.01 -12.99 -30.95
C LYS A 158 -12.98 -11.57 -30.34
N CYS A 159 -13.67 -11.33 -29.23
CA CYS A 159 -13.64 -10.06 -28.48
C CYS A 159 -12.34 -9.90 -27.68
N SER A 160 -11.21 -9.75 -28.38
CA SER A 160 -9.86 -9.69 -27.79
C SER A 160 -9.60 -8.48 -26.89
N LYS A 161 -10.44 -7.44 -26.97
CA LYS A 161 -10.38 -6.21 -26.15
C LYS A 161 -11.16 -6.32 -24.83
N LEU A 162 -11.76 -7.47 -24.53
CA LEU A 162 -12.56 -7.65 -23.32
C LEU A 162 -11.69 -7.47 -22.06
N THR A 163 -12.11 -6.53 -21.21
CA THR A 163 -11.46 -6.18 -19.93
C THR A 163 -12.30 -6.61 -18.74
N LYS A 164 -13.63 -6.58 -18.87
CA LYS A 164 -14.58 -6.97 -17.83
C LYS A 164 -15.61 -7.93 -18.41
N LEU A 165 -15.80 -9.06 -17.74
CA LEU A 165 -16.82 -10.03 -18.04
C LEU A 165 -17.57 -10.38 -16.75
N ASP A 166 -18.85 -10.03 -16.71
CA ASP A 166 -19.76 -10.37 -15.62
C ASP A 166 -20.89 -11.25 -16.12
N VAL A 167 -20.90 -12.50 -15.68
CA VAL A 167 -21.89 -13.53 -16.01
C VAL A 167 -22.43 -14.18 -14.73
N GLU A 168 -22.37 -13.45 -13.61
CA GLU A 168 -22.91 -13.92 -12.32
C GLU A 168 -24.37 -14.36 -12.43
N GLY A 169 -24.80 -15.36 -11.64
CA GLY A 169 -26.23 -15.65 -11.49
C GLY A 169 -26.86 -16.24 -12.75
N ASN A 170 -26.16 -17.15 -13.40
CA ASN A 170 -26.61 -17.85 -14.61
C ASN A 170 -26.60 -19.37 -14.38
N LYS A 171 -26.75 -20.15 -15.45
CA LYS A 171 -26.77 -21.62 -15.42
C LYS A 171 -25.52 -22.21 -16.12
N LEU A 172 -24.42 -21.46 -16.17
CA LEU A 172 -23.20 -21.88 -16.85
C LEU A 172 -22.62 -23.12 -16.17
N THR A 173 -22.31 -24.14 -16.97
CA THR A 173 -21.70 -25.40 -16.49
C THR A 173 -20.19 -25.45 -16.72
N THR A 174 -19.70 -24.72 -17.73
CA THR A 174 -18.29 -24.57 -18.08
C THR A 174 -18.01 -23.16 -18.60
N LEU A 175 -16.76 -22.74 -18.51
CA LEU A 175 -16.24 -21.55 -19.21
C LEU A 175 -15.47 -22.04 -20.46
N PRO A 176 -15.73 -21.49 -21.66
CA PRO A 176 -15.04 -21.93 -22.88
C PRO A 176 -13.54 -21.69 -22.80
N GLU A 177 -12.72 -22.73 -23.03
CA GLU A 177 -11.25 -22.60 -23.05
C GLU A 177 -10.78 -21.59 -24.10
N SER A 178 -11.46 -21.51 -25.25
CA SER A 178 -11.17 -20.55 -26.31
C SER A 178 -11.31 -19.10 -25.84
N LEU A 179 -12.32 -18.80 -25.03
CA LEU A 179 -12.56 -17.46 -24.47
C LEU A 179 -11.41 -17.06 -23.55
N ILE A 180 -11.04 -17.95 -22.63
CA ILE A 180 -9.97 -17.74 -21.66
C ILE A 180 -8.60 -17.60 -22.35
N ALA A 181 -8.34 -18.37 -23.41
CA ALA A 181 -7.09 -18.28 -24.18
C ALA A 181 -6.93 -16.95 -24.92
N SER A 182 -8.04 -16.37 -25.38
CA SER A 182 -8.03 -15.20 -26.26
C SER A 182 -8.12 -13.86 -25.50
N CYS A 183 -8.94 -13.79 -24.44
CA CYS A 183 -9.20 -12.55 -23.70
C CYS A 183 -8.07 -12.16 -22.72
N ARG A 184 -6.84 -12.02 -23.21
CA ARG A 184 -5.64 -11.70 -22.40
C ARG A 184 -5.67 -10.31 -21.76
N MET A 185 -6.60 -9.46 -22.19
CA MET A 185 -6.83 -8.12 -21.65
C MET A 185 -7.77 -8.10 -20.44
N LEU A 186 -8.35 -9.25 -20.08
CA LEU A 186 -9.33 -9.36 -19.00
C LEU A 186 -8.69 -9.02 -17.65
N THR A 187 -9.28 -8.06 -16.95
CA THR A 187 -8.90 -7.60 -15.61
C THR A 187 -9.90 -8.05 -14.56
N GLU A 188 -11.17 -8.22 -14.92
CA GLU A 188 -12.23 -8.64 -13.99
C GLU A 188 -13.07 -9.75 -14.64
N LEU A 189 -13.17 -10.89 -13.96
CA LEU A 189 -14.05 -11.99 -14.33
C LEU A 189 -14.95 -12.35 -13.15
N ASN A 190 -16.25 -12.11 -13.30
CA ASN A 190 -17.27 -12.56 -12.35
C ASN A 190 -18.11 -13.65 -13.02
N ALA A 191 -17.94 -14.89 -12.57
CA ALA A 191 -18.76 -16.04 -12.99
C ALA A 191 -19.35 -16.75 -11.76
N SER A 192 -19.63 -15.98 -10.73
CA SER A 192 -20.20 -16.45 -9.47
C SER A 192 -21.68 -16.86 -9.62
N LYS A 193 -22.23 -17.58 -8.65
CA LYS A 193 -23.63 -18.08 -8.65
C LYS A 193 -24.01 -18.83 -9.94
N ASN A 194 -23.16 -19.73 -10.39
CA ASN A 194 -23.36 -20.55 -11.58
C ASN A 194 -23.31 -22.06 -11.21
N LEU A 195 -23.24 -22.93 -12.23
CA LEU A 195 -23.15 -24.38 -12.08
C LEU A 195 -21.78 -24.90 -12.55
N LEU A 196 -20.73 -24.07 -12.48
CA LEU A 196 -19.40 -24.41 -12.99
C LEU A 196 -18.82 -25.59 -12.21
N ASN A 197 -18.43 -26.65 -12.93
CA ASN A 197 -17.85 -27.86 -12.30
C ASN A 197 -16.32 -27.78 -12.17
N SER A 198 -15.66 -26.97 -13.01
CA SER A 198 -14.21 -26.80 -13.02
C SER A 198 -13.82 -25.41 -13.53
N ILE A 199 -12.58 -25.03 -13.23
CA ILE A 199 -11.91 -23.88 -13.85
C ILE A 199 -11.12 -24.40 -15.06
N PRO A 200 -11.15 -23.72 -16.22
CA PRO A 200 -10.37 -24.11 -17.40
C PRO A 200 -8.87 -24.23 -17.10
N GLU A 201 -8.23 -25.28 -17.62
CA GLU A 201 -6.80 -25.56 -17.41
C GLU A 201 -5.89 -24.44 -17.93
N ASN A 202 -6.39 -23.56 -18.80
CA ASN A 202 -5.67 -22.44 -19.39
C ASN A 202 -5.98 -21.08 -18.73
N ILE A 203 -6.57 -21.05 -17.52
CA ILE A 203 -6.88 -19.80 -16.77
C ILE A 203 -5.66 -18.88 -16.61
N GLY A 204 -4.46 -19.46 -16.51
CA GLY A 204 -3.19 -18.76 -16.48
C GLY A 204 -2.93 -17.82 -17.67
N SER A 205 -3.64 -17.98 -18.79
CA SER A 205 -3.56 -17.08 -19.96
C SER A 205 -4.00 -15.65 -19.61
N LEU A 206 -4.83 -15.49 -18.58
CA LEU A 206 -5.34 -14.21 -18.09
C LEU A 206 -4.32 -13.52 -17.16
N SER A 207 -3.14 -13.23 -17.69
CA SER A 207 -2.02 -12.62 -16.94
C SER A 207 -2.30 -11.23 -16.36
N ARG A 208 -3.31 -10.52 -16.90
CA ARG A 208 -3.75 -9.18 -16.45
C ARG A 208 -4.94 -9.23 -15.49
N LEU A 209 -5.44 -10.42 -15.15
CA LEU A 209 -6.59 -10.58 -14.27
C LEU A 209 -6.26 -10.05 -12.87
N ILE A 210 -7.08 -9.13 -12.39
CA ILE A 210 -6.97 -8.47 -11.08
C ILE A 210 -7.95 -9.11 -10.10
N ARG A 211 -9.18 -9.36 -10.57
CA ARG A 211 -10.25 -9.96 -9.76
C ARG A 211 -10.87 -11.16 -10.47
N LEU A 212 -10.90 -12.28 -9.76
CA LEU A 212 -11.57 -13.51 -10.16
C LEU A 212 -12.62 -13.88 -9.11
N ASP A 213 -13.89 -13.85 -9.51
CA ASP A 213 -15.01 -14.21 -8.65
C ASP A 213 -15.74 -15.44 -9.21
N LEU A 214 -15.66 -16.53 -8.44
CA LEU A 214 -16.22 -17.84 -8.74
C LEU A 214 -17.06 -18.37 -7.58
N HIS A 215 -17.52 -17.50 -6.67
CA HIS A 215 -18.28 -17.95 -5.51
C HIS A 215 -19.57 -18.68 -5.91
N GLN A 216 -20.07 -19.59 -5.05
CA GLN A 216 -21.35 -20.29 -5.27
C GLN A 216 -21.40 -21.04 -6.62
N ASN A 217 -20.46 -21.97 -6.80
CA ASN A 217 -20.38 -22.86 -7.95
C ASN A 217 -20.22 -24.32 -7.48
N ARG A 218 -19.85 -25.23 -8.38
CA ARG A 218 -19.61 -26.66 -8.08
C ARG A 218 -18.14 -27.04 -8.34
N ILE A 219 -17.23 -26.09 -8.23
CA ILE A 219 -15.82 -26.28 -8.56
C ILE A 219 -15.15 -27.16 -7.51
N SER A 220 -14.47 -28.22 -7.97
CA SER A 220 -13.80 -29.19 -7.10
C SER A 220 -12.28 -29.04 -7.04
N LEU A 221 -11.68 -28.41 -8.05
CA LEU A 221 -10.23 -28.24 -8.18
C LEU A 221 -9.88 -26.87 -8.80
N ILE A 222 -8.74 -26.33 -8.38
CA ILE A 222 -8.07 -25.18 -9.01
C ILE A 222 -6.89 -25.73 -9.84
N PRO A 223 -6.79 -25.40 -11.14
CA PRO A 223 -5.71 -25.89 -12.02
C PRO A 223 -4.36 -25.25 -11.67
N SER A 224 -3.27 -25.95 -12.00
CA SER A 224 -1.90 -25.49 -11.70
C SER A 224 -1.49 -24.23 -12.47
N SER A 225 -2.15 -23.96 -13.60
CA SER A 225 -1.93 -22.75 -14.41
C SER A 225 -2.36 -21.46 -13.71
N ILE A 226 -3.08 -21.53 -12.58
CA ILE A 226 -3.45 -20.35 -11.79
C ILE A 226 -2.23 -19.50 -11.42
N LYS A 227 -1.05 -20.09 -11.27
CA LYS A 227 0.22 -19.38 -11.00
C LYS A 227 0.55 -18.29 -12.02
N ASP A 228 0.10 -18.44 -13.26
CA ASP A 228 0.44 -17.52 -14.35
C ASP A 228 -0.47 -16.28 -14.36
N CYS A 229 -1.54 -16.26 -13.54
CA CYS A 229 -2.35 -15.08 -13.22
C CYS A 229 -1.60 -14.09 -12.30
N SER A 230 -0.41 -13.66 -12.72
CA SER A 230 0.55 -12.87 -11.92
C SER A 230 0.04 -11.51 -11.42
N SER A 231 -1.04 -10.97 -12.02
CA SER A 231 -1.67 -9.70 -11.61
C SER A 231 -2.80 -9.86 -10.58
N LEU A 232 -3.17 -11.09 -10.20
CA LEU A 232 -4.37 -11.36 -9.40
C LEU A 232 -4.22 -10.77 -7.99
N LEU A 233 -5.17 -9.90 -7.62
CA LEU A 233 -5.25 -9.25 -6.30
C LEU A 233 -6.37 -9.85 -5.44
N GLU A 234 -7.49 -10.20 -6.06
CA GLU A 234 -8.69 -10.69 -5.38
C GLU A 234 -9.14 -12.00 -6.01
N PHE A 235 -9.21 -13.06 -5.19
CA PHE A 235 -9.73 -14.36 -5.60
C PHE A 235 -10.83 -14.81 -4.65
N TYR A 236 -12.06 -14.82 -5.13
CA TYR A 236 -13.22 -15.32 -4.41
C TYR A 236 -13.66 -16.66 -5.00
N ILE A 237 -13.59 -17.72 -4.20
CA ILE A 237 -14.01 -19.08 -4.61
C ILE A 237 -14.78 -19.78 -3.49
N GLY A 238 -15.43 -19.00 -2.62
CA GLY A 238 -16.27 -19.52 -1.56
C GLY A 238 -17.52 -20.26 -2.05
N ASN A 239 -18.13 -21.09 -1.20
CA ASN A 239 -19.29 -21.92 -1.53
C ASN A 239 -19.05 -22.79 -2.78
N ASN A 240 -18.01 -23.60 -2.74
CA ASN A 240 -17.66 -24.55 -3.80
C ASN A 240 -17.42 -25.95 -3.17
N ALA A 241 -16.91 -26.88 -3.97
CA ALA A 241 -16.62 -28.25 -3.55
C ALA A 241 -15.11 -28.53 -3.48
N LEU A 242 -14.28 -27.51 -3.23
CA LEU A 242 -12.81 -27.66 -3.19
C LEU A 242 -12.38 -28.57 -2.04
N THR A 243 -11.56 -29.57 -2.34
CA THR A 243 -11.04 -30.52 -1.33
C THR A 243 -9.58 -30.25 -0.94
N SER A 244 -8.81 -29.65 -1.85
CA SER A 244 -7.42 -29.22 -1.64
C SER A 244 -7.09 -27.99 -2.51
N LEU A 245 -5.93 -27.38 -2.25
CA LEU A 245 -5.37 -26.31 -3.05
C LEU A 245 -4.09 -26.81 -3.76
N PRO A 246 -3.83 -26.41 -5.02
CA PRO A 246 -2.58 -26.72 -5.71
C PRO A 246 -1.41 -25.97 -5.06
N VAL A 247 -0.22 -26.57 -5.06
CA VAL A 247 1.01 -25.94 -4.50
C VAL A 247 1.38 -24.67 -5.26
N GLU A 248 1.03 -24.61 -6.54
CA GLU A 248 1.23 -23.48 -7.45
C GLU A 248 0.51 -22.21 -7.02
N ILE A 249 -0.53 -22.30 -6.17
CA ILE A 249 -1.23 -21.11 -5.66
C ILE A 249 -0.28 -20.18 -4.93
N GLY A 250 0.77 -20.71 -4.29
CA GLY A 250 1.79 -19.95 -3.57
C GLY A 250 2.63 -19.01 -4.44
N ALA A 251 2.54 -19.11 -5.76
CA ALA A 251 3.24 -18.23 -6.71
C ALA A 251 2.51 -16.89 -6.97
N LEU A 252 1.28 -16.73 -6.49
CA LEU A 252 0.47 -15.52 -6.67
C LEU A 252 0.93 -14.38 -5.74
N ASN A 253 2.08 -13.80 -6.05
CA ASN A 253 2.76 -12.84 -5.17
C ASN A 253 1.98 -11.53 -4.91
N ARG A 254 0.99 -11.20 -5.75
CA ARG A 254 0.16 -10.00 -5.62
C ARG A 254 -1.18 -10.25 -4.92
N LEU A 255 -1.54 -11.51 -4.66
CA LEU A 255 -2.84 -11.84 -4.09
C LEU A 255 -2.96 -11.22 -2.70
N GLY A 256 -3.97 -10.39 -2.51
CA GLY A 256 -4.24 -9.66 -1.28
C GLY A 256 -5.50 -10.15 -0.56
N ILE A 257 -6.50 -10.61 -1.29
CA ILE A 257 -7.73 -11.17 -0.73
C ILE A 257 -7.93 -12.56 -1.31
N PHE A 258 -8.02 -13.55 -0.41
CA PHE A 258 -8.33 -14.92 -0.79
C PHE A 258 -9.49 -15.45 0.05
N ASP A 259 -10.64 -15.63 -0.60
CA ASP A 259 -11.84 -16.14 0.04
C ASP A 259 -12.14 -17.58 -0.40
N LEU A 260 -11.99 -18.49 0.56
CA LEU A 260 -12.17 -19.94 0.43
C LEU A 260 -13.32 -20.45 1.31
N HIS A 261 -14.16 -19.57 1.83
CA HIS A 261 -15.18 -19.97 2.81
C HIS A 261 -16.16 -21.02 2.26
N SER A 262 -16.71 -21.88 3.12
CA SER A 262 -17.73 -22.86 2.73
C SER A 262 -17.26 -23.80 1.59
N ASN A 263 -16.11 -24.43 1.80
CA ASN A 263 -15.54 -25.47 0.94
C ASN A 263 -15.30 -26.76 1.75
N GLN A 264 -14.60 -27.75 1.19
CA GLN A 264 -14.31 -29.04 1.82
C GLN A 264 -12.80 -29.22 2.08
N LEU A 265 -12.07 -28.11 2.26
CA LEU A 265 -10.61 -28.15 2.46
C LEU A 265 -10.26 -28.88 3.75
N LYS A 266 -9.38 -29.89 3.65
CA LYS A 266 -8.88 -30.66 4.80
C LYS A 266 -7.62 -30.04 5.42
N GLU A 267 -6.84 -29.36 4.61
CA GLU A 267 -5.61 -28.69 4.98
C GLU A 267 -5.40 -27.43 4.16
N TYR A 268 -4.55 -26.54 4.67
CA TYR A 268 -4.01 -25.41 3.93
C TYR A 268 -2.53 -25.70 3.66
N PRO A 269 -2.07 -25.70 2.39
CA PRO A 269 -0.71 -26.13 2.07
C PRO A 269 0.33 -25.10 2.54
N ALA A 270 1.51 -25.58 2.95
CA ALA A 270 2.60 -24.73 3.43
C ALA A 270 3.08 -23.76 2.34
N GLU A 271 3.02 -24.16 1.07
CA GLU A 271 3.39 -23.33 -0.08
C GLU A 271 2.49 -22.10 -0.22
N ALA A 272 1.20 -22.21 0.12
CA ALA A 272 0.28 -21.07 0.11
C ALA A 272 0.59 -20.06 1.22
N CYS A 273 1.36 -20.44 2.25
CA CYS A 273 1.81 -19.51 3.29
C CYS A 273 2.85 -18.49 2.79
N LYS A 274 3.36 -18.65 1.55
CA LYS A 274 4.24 -17.67 0.87
C LYS A 274 3.47 -16.45 0.35
N LEU A 275 2.14 -16.54 0.28
CA LEU A 275 1.27 -15.47 -0.21
C LEU A 275 1.32 -14.23 0.69
N GLN A 276 1.21 -13.05 0.08
CA GLN A 276 1.18 -11.76 0.76
C GLN A 276 -0.27 -11.28 1.03
N LEU A 277 -1.09 -12.17 1.59
CA LEU A 277 -2.52 -11.90 1.82
C LEU A 277 -2.72 -10.82 2.89
N SER A 278 -3.72 -9.96 2.69
CA SER A 278 -4.29 -9.07 3.70
C SER A 278 -5.50 -9.70 4.41
N MET A 279 -6.28 -10.49 3.66
CA MET A 279 -7.46 -11.20 4.15
C MET A 279 -7.47 -12.62 3.61
N LEU A 280 -7.66 -13.58 4.51
CA LEU A 280 -7.83 -15.01 4.21
C LEU A 280 -9.08 -15.52 4.95
N ASP A 281 -10.08 -15.94 4.19
CA ASP A 281 -11.27 -16.58 4.75
C ASP A 281 -11.23 -18.08 4.48
N LEU A 282 -11.08 -18.86 5.54
CA LEU A 282 -11.09 -20.33 5.53
C LEU A 282 -12.30 -20.87 6.31
N SER A 283 -13.29 -20.03 6.64
CA SER A 283 -14.43 -20.44 7.44
C SER A 283 -15.27 -21.54 6.76
N ASN A 284 -15.99 -22.34 7.56
CA ASN A 284 -16.84 -23.44 7.10
C ASN A 284 -16.12 -24.41 6.15
N ASN A 285 -14.92 -24.85 6.52
CA ASN A 285 -14.19 -25.91 5.83
C ASN A 285 -14.05 -27.16 6.72
N SER A 286 -13.28 -28.14 6.27
CA SER A 286 -13.00 -29.38 7.02
C SER A 286 -11.59 -29.39 7.63
N LEU A 287 -11.04 -28.21 7.96
CA LEU A 287 -9.68 -28.09 8.48
C LEU A 287 -9.55 -28.71 9.87
N SER A 288 -8.64 -29.67 10.02
CA SER A 288 -8.32 -30.29 11.31
C SER A 288 -7.28 -29.49 12.13
N GLY A 289 -6.48 -28.69 11.43
CA GLY A 289 -5.41 -27.86 11.96
C GLY A 289 -4.93 -26.86 10.91
N LEU A 290 -3.92 -26.07 11.28
CA LEU A 290 -3.28 -25.10 10.41
C LEU A 290 -1.75 -25.33 10.42
N PRO A 291 -1.06 -25.16 9.29
CA PRO A 291 0.39 -25.18 9.28
C PRO A 291 0.94 -23.99 10.12
N PRO A 292 1.98 -24.20 10.95
CA PRO A 292 2.62 -23.13 11.70
C PRO A 292 3.13 -21.98 10.82
N ASP A 293 3.45 -22.27 9.55
CA ASP A 293 3.91 -21.33 8.52
C ASP A 293 2.93 -20.17 8.24
N ILE A 294 1.62 -20.33 8.51
CA ILE A 294 0.67 -19.21 8.45
C ILE A 294 1.10 -18.08 9.40
N GLY A 295 1.75 -18.42 10.52
CA GLY A 295 2.33 -17.44 11.45
C GLY A 295 3.41 -16.54 10.84
N LEU A 296 3.98 -16.90 9.68
CA LEU A 296 4.96 -16.11 8.92
C LEU A 296 4.31 -15.09 7.98
N MET A 297 2.99 -15.18 7.73
CA MET A 297 2.24 -14.27 6.88
C MET A 297 2.02 -12.91 7.57
N THR A 298 3.03 -12.05 7.55
CA THR A 298 3.01 -10.75 8.27
C THR A 298 2.05 -9.72 7.68
N THR A 299 1.64 -9.88 6.43
CA THR A 299 0.66 -9.01 5.77
C THR A 299 -0.78 -9.32 6.19
N LEU A 300 -1.02 -10.49 6.80
CA LEU A 300 -2.36 -11.02 7.07
C LEU A 300 -3.01 -10.28 8.25
N ARG A 301 -4.01 -9.46 7.94
CA ARG A 301 -4.75 -8.65 8.91
C ARG A 301 -6.00 -9.35 9.42
N LYS A 302 -6.63 -10.14 8.55
CA LYS A 302 -7.89 -10.83 8.84
C LYS A 302 -7.82 -12.29 8.40
N LEU A 303 -7.89 -13.19 9.38
CA LEU A 303 -7.97 -14.63 9.19
C LEU A 303 -9.26 -15.15 9.81
N LEU A 304 -10.15 -15.74 9.01
CA LEU A 304 -11.41 -16.31 9.45
C LEU A 304 -11.36 -17.83 9.39
N LEU A 305 -11.70 -18.50 10.49
CA LEU A 305 -11.56 -19.96 10.66
C LEU A 305 -12.82 -20.62 11.26
N VAL A 306 -13.84 -19.83 11.56
CA VAL A 306 -15.08 -20.28 12.20
C VAL A 306 -15.71 -21.40 11.37
N GLY A 307 -16.30 -22.41 12.03
CA GLY A 307 -16.97 -23.51 11.33
C GLY A 307 -16.05 -24.63 10.84
N ASN A 308 -14.78 -24.66 11.26
CA ASN A 308 -13.88 -25.78 11.01
C ASN A 308 -13.74 -26.70 12.25
N PRO A 309 -13.55 -28.02 12.07
CA PRO A 309 -13.30 -28.97 13.15
C PRO A 309 -11.85 -28.93 13.68
N ILE A 310 -11.33 -27.73 13.98
CA ILE A 310 -9.94 -27.55 14.43
C ILE A 310 -9.79 -28.03 15.87
N ARG A 311 -9.12 -29.17 16.07
CA ARG A 311 -8.88 -29.75 17.41
C ARG A 311 -7.56 -29.29 18.04
N THR A 312 -6.64 -28.80 17.23
CA THR A 312 -5.28 -28.42 17.65
C THR A 312 -5.21 -27.03 18.28
N LEU A 313 -6.22 -26.18 18.06
CA LEU A 313 -6.30 -24.80 18.54
C LEU A 313 -7.44 -24.63 19.54
N ARG A 314 -7.21 -23.84 20.59
CA ARG A 314 -8.28 -23.44 21.53
C ARG A 314 -9.29 -22.54 20.82
N SER A 315 -10.58 -22.68 21.14
CA SER A 315 -11.66 -21.87 20.56
C SER A 315 -11.46 -20.36 20.73
N SER A 316 -10.83 -19.92 21.82
CA SER A 316 -10.50 -18.51 22.08
C SER A 316 -9.47 -17.94 21.11
N LEU A 317 -8.58 -18.76 20.54
CA LEU A 317 -7.61 -18.34 19.51
C LEU A 317 -8.25 -18.33 18.12
N VAL A 318 -9.13 -19.30 17.84
CA VAL A 318 -9.86 -19.41 16.57
C VAL A 318 -10.83 -18.25 16.38
N ASN A 319 -11.52 -17.84 17.44
CA ASN A 319 -12.47 -16.71 17.43
C ASN A 319 -11.83 -15.38 17.85
N GLY A 320 -10.53 -15.38 18.17
CA GLY A 320 -9.80 -14.24 18.69
C GLY A 320 -9.22 -13.33 17.59
N PRO A 321 -8.48 -12.27 17.98
CA PRO A 321 -7.83 -11.38 17.02
C PRO A 321 -6.71 -12.10 16.26
N THR A 322 -6.71 -11.95 14.94
CA THR A 322 -5.74 -12.59 14.02
C THR A 322 -4.28 -12.49 14.47
N PRO A 323 -3.75 -11.33 14.93
CA PRO A 323 -2.34 -11.24 15.35
C PRO A 323 -1.96 -12.18 16.52
N ALA A 324 -2.89 -12.47 17.43
CA ALA A 324 -2.62 -13.38 18.55
C ALA A 324 -2.49 -14.83 18.07
N LEU A 325 -3.35 -15.23 17.13
CA LEU A 325 -3.28 -16.55 16.49
C LEU A 325 -1.99 -16.71 15.68
N LEU A 326 -1.60 -15.70 14.89
CA LEU A 326 -0.36 -15.74 14.11
C LEU A 326 0.89 -15.88 15.00
N ARG A 327 0.91 -15.18 16.15
CA ARG A 327 2.00 -15.30 17.13
C ARG A 327 2.06 -16.71 17.74
N PHE A 328 0.91 -17.28 18.07
CA PHE A 328 0.83 -18.65 18.57
C PHE A 328 1.35 -19.66 17.53
N LEU A 329 0.89 -19.58 16.28
CA LEU A 329 1.36 -20.46 15.21
C LEU A 329 2.86 -20.33 14.98
N ARG A 330 3.40 -19.10 15.02
CA ARG A 330 4.84 -18.86 14.90
C ARG A 330 5.66 -19.53 16.02
N SER A 331 5.14 -19.59 17.25
CA SER A 331 5.80 -20.28 18.37
C SER A 331 5.81 -21.81 18.25
N ARG A 332 5.06 -22.38 17.30
CA ARG A 332 4.97 -23.83 17.04
C ARG A 332 5.88 -24.29 15.88
N LEU A 333 6.52 -23.35 15.19
CA LEU A 333 7.58 -23.71 14.23
C LEU A 333 8.74 -24.34 15.02
N PRO A 334 9.32 -25.44 14.54
CA PRO A 334 10.49 -26.02 15.19
C PRO A 334 11.58 -24.95 15.28
N THR A 335 11.91 -24.58 16.51
CA THR A 335 13.19 -23.97 16.80
C THR A 335 14.22 -25.08 16.61
N ASP A 336 15.13 -24.93 15.64
CA ASP A 336 16.26 -25.83 15.44
C ASP A 336 17.20 -25.79 16.67
N GLU A 337 16.73 -26.35 17.79
CA GLU A 337 17.40 -26.33 19.10
C GLU A 337 18.35 -27.53 19.29
N GLU A 338 18.41 -28.50 18.37
CA GLU A 338 19.31 -29.66 18.51
C GLU A 338 20.63 -29.54 17.74
N SER A 339 20.90 -28.45 17.03
CA SER A 339 22.18 -28.32 16.32
C SER A 339 22.68 -26.89 16.14
N ALA A 340 22.87 -26.10 17.21
CA ALA A 340 23.83 -24.99 17.16
C ALA A 340 24.07 -24.35 18.54
N THR A 341 25.02 -24.90 19.28
CA THR A 341 25.97 -24.03 20.01
C THR A 341 26.82 -23.29 18.97
N SER A 342 26.33 -22.19 18.39
CA SER A 342 27.12 -21.10 17.77
C SER A 342 26.22 -20.16 16.97
N THR A 343 26.28 -18.86 17.30
CA THR A 343 26.00 -17.64 16.50
C THR A 343 24.88 -17.64 15.43
N PRO A 344 23.98 -16.62 15.42
CA PRO A 344 22.90 -16.52 14.42
C PRO A 344 23.46 -16.53 12.99
N GLY A 345 22.92 -17.41 12.17
CA GLY A 345 23.38 -17.67 10.80
C GLY A 345 23.34 -16.42 9.92
N LYS A 346 24.47 -16.14 9.26
CA LYS A 346 24.71 -14.99 8.39
C LYS A 346 23.65 -14.80 7.29
N GLU A 347 22.98 -15.87 6.86
CA GLU A 347 22.01 -15.83 5.74
C GLU A 347 20.66 -15.22 6.12
N ASP A 348 20.18 -15.38 7.35
CA ASP A 348 18.87 -14.88 7.79
C ASP A 348 18.90 -13.36 8.04
N VAL A 349 20.05 -12.87 8.50
CA VAL A 349 20.37 -11.44 8.67
C VAL A 349 20.50 -10.76 7.31
N VAL A 350 21.17 -11.41 6.34
CA VAL A 350 21.32 -10.91 4.96
C VAL A 350 19.99 -10.90 4.22
N ALA A 351 19.16 -11.93 4.37
CA ALA A 351 17.86 -11.99 3.73
C ALA A 351 16.90 -10.93 4.30
N LYS A 352 16.92 -10.69 5.62
CA LYS A 352 16.13 -9.63 6.27
C LYS A 352 16.63 -8.23 5.88
N ALA A 353 17.94 -8.01 5.86
CA ALA A 353 18.58 -6.77 5.39
C ALA A 353 18.26 -6.44 3.93
N ALA A 354 18.45 -7.40 3.03
CA ALA A 354 18.21 -7.24 1.61
C ALA A 354 16.73 -6.96 1.31
N ARG A 355 15.80 -7.61 2.03
CA ARG A 355 14.34 -7.41 1.89
C ARG A 355 13.89 -6.01 2.33
N LEU A 356 14.49 -5.43 3.38
CA LEU A 356 14.14 -4.09 3.88
C LEU A 356 14.78 -2.96 3.04
N SER A 357 16.02 -3.17 2.59
CA SER A 357 16.80 -2.20 1.81
C SER A 357 16.22 -1.96 0.40
N LEU A 358 15.71 -3.01 -0.27
CA LEU A 358 15.21 -2.93 -1.66
C LEU A 358 13.93 -2.09 -1.85
N SER A 359 13.15 -1.84 -0.79
CA SER A 359 11.88 -1.10 -0.89
C SER A 359 11.94 0.31 -0.29
N SER A 360 12.83 0.55 0.67
CA SER A 360 12.81 1.77 1.50
C SER A 360 14.09 2.61 1.43
N LYS A 361 15.17 2.11 0.78
CA LYS A 361 16.53 2.67 0.92
C LYS A 361 17.02 2.74 2.37
N GLU A 362 16.32 2.07 3.31
CA GLU A 362 16.70 1.97 4.71
C GLU A 362 17.09 0.51 5.03
N LEU A 363 18.24 0.35 5.68
CA LEU A 363 18.73 -0.91 6.20
C LEU A 363 18.59 -0.91 7.71
N SER A 364 17.72 -1.74 8.28
CA SER A 364 17.56 -1.87 9.73
C SER A 364 17.88 -3.28 10.21
N LEU A 365 18.97 -3.39 10.97
CA LEU A 365 19.53 -4.60 11.57
C LEU A 365 19.71 -4.46 13.09
N GLY A 366 18.93 -3.58 13.72
CA GLY A 366 19.03 -3.33 15.15
C GLY A 366 18.57 -4.52 16.02
N GLY A 367 19.26 -4.78 17.14
CA GLY A 367 18.83 -5.72 18.17
C GLY A 367 18.96 -7.20 17.82
N LEU A 368 19.81 -7.55 16.83
CA LEU A 368 19.94 -8.91 16.31
C LEU A 368 21.11 -9.70 16.92
N GLY A 369 21.87 -9.11 17.85
CA GLY A 369 23.01 -9.76 18.50
C GLY A 369 24.21 -9.98 17.56
N LEU A 370 24.34 -9.18 16.50
CA LEU A 370 25.41 -9.33 15.51
C LEU A 370 26.78 -8.99 16.09
N THR A 371 27.80 -9.80 15.83
CA THR A 371 29.20 -9.48 16.16
C THR A 371 29.94 -8.77 15.02
N ALA A 372 29.48 -8.97 13.78
CA ALA A 372 29.96 -8.29 12.58
C ALA A 372 28.81 -8.22 11.57
N VAL A 373 28.84 -7.23 10.67
CA VAL A 373 27.84 -7.12 9.60
C VAL A 373 28.29 -7.97 8.41
N PRO A 374 27.46 -8.91 7.89
CA PRO A 374 27.81 -9.71 6.73
C PRO A 374 28.05 -8.84 5.48
N SER A 375 29.08 -9.16 4.69
CA SER A 375 29.45 -8.39 3.49
C SER A 375 28.37 -8.37 2.41
N ASP A 376 27.54 -9.42 2.35
CA ASP A 376 26.43 -9.54 1.40
C ASP A 376 25.33 -8.50 1.56
N VAL A 377 25.22 -7.88 2.74
CA VAL A 377 24.25 -6.80 3.02
C VAL A 377 24.55 -5.54 2.19
N TRP A 378 25.83 -5.33 1.84
CA TRP A 378 26.32 -4.13 1.16
C TRP A 378 26.28 -4.22 -0.37
N LYS A 379 25.68 -5.27 -0.95
CA LYS A 379 25.53 -5.43 -2.41
C LYS A 379 24.65 -4.35 -3.05
N SER A 380 23.75 -3.75 -2.26
CA SER A 380 22.94 -2.60 -2.67
C SER A 380 23.66 -1.32 -2.26
N ASN A 381 24.21 -0.58 -3.24
CA ASN A 381 24.92 0.68 -2.97
C ASN A 381 23.99 1.90 -2.78
N ASP A 382 22.66 1.73 -2.86
CA ASP A 382 21.66 2.82 -2.83
C ASP A 382 20.97 2.96 -1.45
N ILE A 383 21.71 2.72 -0.37
CA ILE A 383 21.20 2.84 1.01
C ILE A 383 21.38 4.27 1.50
N SER A 384 20.27 4.90 1.92
CA SER A 384 20.23 6.25 2.49
C SER A 384 20.28 6.26 4.01
N LYS A 385 19.80 5.21 4.68
CA LYS A 385 19.81 5.11 6.14
C LYS A 385 20.15 3.70 6.60
N CYS A 386 21.02 3.59 7.59
CA CYS A 386 21.52 2.33 8.12
C CYS A 386 21.42 2.33 9.65
N ASP A 387 20.67 1.39 10.20
CA ASP A 387 20.52 1.16 11.64
C ASP A 387 21.08 -0.21 12.03
N LEU A 388 22.21 -0.18 12.75
CA LEU A 388 22.91 -1.34 13.30
C LEU A 388 22.88 -1.33 14.84
N SER A 389 21.94 -0.61 15.45
CA SER A 389 21.94 -0.39 16.91
C SER A 389 21.67 -1.65 17.74
N GLY A 390 22.14 -1.71 18.98
CA GLY A 390 21.83 -2.81 19.90
C GLY A 390 22.40 -4.16 19.48
N ASN A 391 23.56 -4.17 18.84
CA ASN A 391 24.30 -5.38 18.47
C ASN A 391 25.58 -5.50 19.31
N SER A 392 26.46 -6.44 18.95
CA SER A 392 27.79 -6.64 19.56
C SER A 392 28.92 -6.34 18.57
N ILE A 393 28.74 -5.35 17.69
CA ILE A 393 29.71 -4.98 16.64
C ILE A 393 30.92 -4.27 17.25
N GLU A 394 32.13 -4.71 16.93
CA GLU A 394 33.38 -4.09 17.39
C GLU A 394 34.02 -3.17 16.34
N GLU A 395 33.91 -3.50 15.06
CA GLU A 395 34.48 -2.73 13.94
C GLU A 395 33.47 -2.66 12.77
N LEU A 396 33.54 -1.58 12.00
CA LEU A 396 32.71 -1.43 10.80
C LEU A 396 33.38 -2.08 9.59
N PRO A 397 32.60 -2.74 8.70
CA PRO A 397 33.12 -3.29 7.46
C PRO A 397 33.60 -2.19 6.52
N LEU A 398 34.70 -2.43 5.80
CA LEU A 398 35.23 -1.49 4.80
C LEU A 398 34.25 -1.29 3.64
N GLU A 399 33.41 -2.28 3.36
CA GLU A 399 32.39 -2.27 2.31
C GLU A 399 31.38 -1.13 2.50
N LEU A 400 31.14 -0.69 3.74
CA LEU A 400 30.27 0.46 4.05
C LEU A 400 30.78 1.76 3.39
N SER A 401 32.09 1.85 3.09
CA SER A 401 32.67 3.00 2.37
C SER A 401 32.14 3.16 0.93
N SER A 402 31.52 2.12 0.37
CA SER A 402 30.93 2.15 -0.98
C SER A 402 29.53 2.78 -1.01
N CYS A 403 28.89 2.96 0.15
CA CYS A 403 27.54 3.52 0.26
C CYS A 403 27.55 5.06 0.24
N ILE A 404 27.94 5.66 -0.89
CA ILE A 404 28.10 7.12 -1.03
C ILE A 404 26.83 7.94 -0.78
N SER A 405 25.65 7.31 -0.90
CA SER A 405 24.33 7.91 -0.70
C SER A 405 23.84 7.87 0.75
N LEU A 406 24.64 7.35 1.68
CA LEU A 406 24.23 7.18 3.07
C LEU A 406 24.15 8.53 3.80
N GLU A 407 22.95 8.89 4.23
CA GLU A 407 22.64 10.12 4.97
C GLU A 407 22.60 9.88 6.48
N ALA A 408 22.12 8.71 6.93
CA ALA A 408 21.99 8.41 8.36
C ALA A 408 22.60 7.07 8.74
N LEU A 409 23.51 7.08 9.73
CA LEU A 409 24.18 5.90 10.26
C LEU A 409 24.00 5.81 11.79
N ILE A 410 23.28 4.77 12.22
CA ILE A 410 22.94 4.53 13.63
C ILE A 410 23.69 3.29 14.12
N LEU A 411 24.62 3.51 15.05
CA LEU A 411 25.53 2.50 15.62
C LEU A 411 25.39 2.41 17.15
N SER A 412 24.32 2.97 17.69
CA SER A 412 24.01 3.03 19.12
C SER A 412 24.10 1.67 19.81
N LYS A 413 24.61 1.61 21.05
CA LYS A 413 24.64 0.38 21.88
C LYS A 413 25.34 -0.80 21.19
N ASN A 414 26.58 -0.59 20.76
CA ASN A 414 27.46 -1.63 20.21
C ASN A 414 28.73 -1.77 21.07
N LYS A 415 29.75 -2.47 20.55
CA LYS A 415 31.05 -2.69 21.19
C LYS A 415 32.19 -1.99 20.45
N ILE A 416 31.89 -0.90 19.72
CA ILE A 416 32.88 -0.18 18.92
C ILE A 416 33.90 0.51 19.82
N LYS A 417 35.17 0.17 19.65
CA LYS A 417 36.28 0.66 20.51
C LYS A 417 37.01 1.87 19.91
N ASP A 418 37.10 1.94 18.60
CA ASP A 418 37.89 2.95 17.90
C ASP A 418 37.00 3.77 16.96
N TRP A 419 37.35 5.05 16.76
CA TRP A 419 36.61 5.93 15.85
C TRP A 419 36.69 5.41 14.40
N PRO A 420 35.55 5.19 13.70
CA PRO A 420 35.53 4.59 12.37
C PRO A 420 35.90 5.59 11.25
N GLY A 421 37.01 6.30 11.39
CA GLY A 421 37.40 7.40 10.51
C GLY A 421 37.59 6.99 9.05
N SER A 422 38.14 5.79 8.80
CA SER A 422 38.39 5.27 7.44
C SER A 422 37.12 5.07 6.62
N VAL A 423 36.02 4.68 7.26
CA VAL A 423 34.71 4.52 6.60
C VAL A 423 34.03 5.87 6.45
N LEU A 424 34.05 6.69 7.51
CA LEU A 424 33.39 7.99 7.53
C LEU A 424 33.97 8.97 6.48
N THR A 425 35.28 8.91 6.18
CA THR A 425 35.90 9.72 5.11
C THR A 425 35.32 9.46 3.72
N SER A 426 34.69 8.30 3.51
CA SER A 426 34.13 7.90 2.23
C SER A 426 32.62 8.14 2.11
N LEU A 427 31.99 8.80 3.10
CA LEU A 427 30.55 9.03 3.17
C LEU A 427 30.20 10.53 3.04
N PRO A 428 30.22 11.11 1.82
CA PRO A 428 30.09 12.56 1.61
C PRO A 428 28.67 13.12 1.80
N ALA A 429 27.66 12.25 1.96
CA ALA A 429 26.25 12.60 2.15
C ALA A 429 25.78 12.47 3.61
N LEU A 430 26.65 12.04 4.53
CA LEU A 430 26.25 11.74 5.90
C LEU A 430 25.82 13.00 6.67
N THR A 431 24.56 13.03 7.11
CA THR A 431 23.95 14.10 7.90
C THR A 431 23.63 13.68 9.33
N CYS A 432 23.48 12.39 9.60
CA CYS A 432 23.16 11.87 10.94
C CYS A 432 24.09 10.72 11.33
N LEU A 433 24.76 10.86 12.47
CA LEU A 433 25.63 9.84 13.05
C LEU A 433 25.30 9.63 14.53
N LYS A 434 24.87 8.41 14.89
CA LYS A 434 24.63 8.03 16.28
C LYS A 434 25.60 6.94 16.70
N LEU A 435 26.44 7.24 17.69
CA LEU A 435 27.46 6.36 18.24
C LEU A 435 27.31 6.18 19.76
N ASP A 436 26.15 6.54 20.32
CA ASP A 436 25.92 6.50 21.76
C ASP A 436 26.07 5.08 22.34
N ASN A 437 26.47 5.01 23.60
CA ASN A 437 26.64 3.78 24.37
C ASN A 437 27.57 2.76 23.68
N ASN A 438 28.69 3.24 23.15
CA ASN A 438 29.81 2.40 22.71
C ASN A 438 31.01 2.55 23.68
N PRO A 439 31.93 1.57 23.73
CA PRO A 439 33.16 1.67 24.50
C PRO A 439 34.28 2.40 23.73
N LEU A 440 34.00 3.57 23.12
CA LEU A 440 35.00 4.32 22.37
C LEU A 440 36.16 4.75 23.27
N ARG A 441 37.39 4.42 22.87
CA ARG A 441 38.63 4.76 23.59
C ARG A 441 39.04 6.20 23.37
N GLN A 442 39.04 6.64 22.12
CA GLN A 442 39.43 8.00 21.73
C GLN A 442 38.81 8.38 20.39
N ILE A 443 38.45 9.65 20.27
CA ILE A 443 38.05 10.32 19.04
C ILE A 443 39.23 11.21 18.62
N PRO A 444 39.86 10.97 17.46
CA PRO A 444 41.01 11.75 17.01
C PRO A 444 40.61 13.21 16.73
N SER A 445 41.54 14.15 16.86
CA SER A 445 41.26 15.58 16.63
C SER A 445 40.82 15.90 15.19
N SER A 446 41.21 15.08 14.22
CA SER A 446 40.77 15.17 12.82
C SER A 446 39.44 14.47 12.53
N ALA A 447 38.82 13.82 13.52
CA ALA A 447 37.63 12.97 13.35
C ALA A 447 36.48 13.66 12.60
N PHE A 448 36.23 14.93 12.94
CA PHE A 448 35.08 15.68 12.44
C PHE A 448 35.34 16.35 11.09
N GLN A 449 36.59 16.45 10.65
CA GLN A 449 36.95 17.07 9.36
C GLN A 449 36.36 16.29 8.17
N ALA A 450 36.25 14.98 8.31
CA ALA A 450 35.72 14.06 7.30
C ALA A 450 34.19 14.11 7.14
N VAL A 451 33.47 14.65 8.13
CA VAL A 451 32.00 14.57 8.24
C VAL A 451 31.36 15.94 8.42
N SER A 452 31.84 16.94 7.66
CA SER A 452 31.47 18.35 7.79
C SER A 452 29.99 18.68 7.51
N LYS A 453 29.24 17.76 6.90
CA LYS A 453 27.80 17.91 6.61
C LYS A 453 26.87 17.37 7.71
N LEU A 454 27.41 16.87 8.82
CA LEU A 454 26.59 16.35 9.91
C LEU A 454 25.68 17.46 10.47
N GLN A 455 24.41 17.11 10.57
CA GLN A 455 23.35 17.86 11.22
C GLN A 455 23.02 17.27 12.60
N VAL A 456 23.15 15.95 12.77
CA VAL A 456 22.87 15.24 14.02
C VAL A 456 24.07 14.39 14.42
N LEU A 457 24.59 14.60 15.64
CA LEU A 457 25.68 13.83 16.22
C LEU A 457 25.35 13.42 17.65
N ASP A 458 25.32 12.11 17.90
CA ASP A 458 25.16 11.55 19.25
C ASP A 458 26.36 10.72 19.66
N LEU A 459 27.08 11.18 20.68
CA LEU A 459 28.26 10.52 21.27
C LEU A 459 28.02 10.11 22.72
N SER A 460 26.77 10.16 23.19
CA SER A 460 26.42 9.95 24.59
C SER A 460 26.93 8.62 25.14
N GLY A 461 27.38 8.59 26.39
CA GLY A 461 27.81 7.36 27.07
C GLY A 461 29.18 6.82 26.64
N ASN A 462 29.88 7.46 25.70
CA ASN A 462 31.27 7.17 25.35
C ASN A 462 32.22 7.90 26.31
N ILE A 463 32.52 7.28 27.43
CA ILE A 463 33.23 7.93 28.54
C ILE A 463 34.68 8.26 28.17
N GLY A 464 35.08 9.53 28.32
CA GLY A 464 36.49 9.96 28.20
C GLY A 464 37.07 9.89 26.78
N SER A 465 36.22 9.79 25.76
CA SER A 465 36.65 9.57 24.37
C SER A 465 36.96 10.86 23.61
N LEU A 466 36.47 12.03 24.05
CA LEU A 466 36.71 13.30 23.33
C LEU A 466 38.18 13.74 23.42
N PRO A 467 38.73 14.38 22.37
CA PRO A 467 40.05 14.99 22.42
C PRO A 467 40.07 16.20 23.35
N GLU A 468 41.25 16.61 23.83
CA GLU A 468 41.43 17.77 24.72
C GLU A 468 40.86 19.08 24.13
N HIS A 469 40.95 19.22 22.80
CA HIS A 469 40.36 20.31 22.04
C HIS A 469 39.51 19.72 20.92
N PRO A 470 38.21 19.48 21.17
CA PRO A 470 37.32 19.00 20.12
C PRO A 470 37.20 20.09 19.04
N ALA A 471 37.06 19.63 17.79
CA ALA A 471 36.95 20.48 16.62
C ALA A 471 35.51 20.47 16.10
N PHE A 472 34.53 20.73 16.96
CA PHE A 472 33.12 20.80 16.56
C PHE A 472 32.89 21.96 15.57
N SER A 473 33.74 22.99 15.58
CA SER A 473 33.74 24.05 14.56
C SER A 473 33.89 23.53 13.12
N CYS A 474 34.39 22.31 12.91
CA CYS A 474 34.44 21.66 11.60
C CYS A 474 33.06 21.13 11.12
N LEU A 475 32.02 21.25 11.95
CA LEU A 475 30.64 20.82 11.67
C LEU A 475 29.69 22.03 11.62
N PRO A 476 29.83 22.93 10.64
CA PRO A 476 29.07 24.20 10.60
C PRO A 476 27.55 24.00 10.46
N GLU A 477 27.12 22.85 9.92
CA GLU A 477 25.71 22.49 9.68
C GLU A 477 25.04 21.78 10.86
N LEU A 478 25.75 21.61 11.99
CA LEU A 478 25.27 20.82 13.12
C LEU A 478 24.06 21.49 13.80
N GLN A 479 22.97 20.74 13.92
CA GLN A 479 21.69 21.15 14.51
C GLN A 479 21.42 20.45 15.84
N GLU A 480 21.86 19.21 16.00
CA GLU A 480 21.66 18.44 17.23
C GLU A 480 22.98 17.80 17.68
N LEU A 481 23.34 18.06 18.93
CA LEU A 481 24.55 17.53 19.56
C LEU A 481 24.21 16.93 20.93
N TYR A 482 24.50 15.63 21.09
CA TYR A 482 24.28 14.90 22.33
C TYR A 482 25.61 14.36 22.86
N LEU A 483 26.01 14.84 24.05
CA LEU A 483 27.24 14.46 24.76
C LEU A 483 26.92 14.00 26.19
N ARG A 484 25.77 13.38 26.39
CA ARG A 484 25.32 12.95 27.72
C ARG A 484 26.25 11.87 28.30
N ARG A 485 26.53 11.91 29.60
CA ARG A 485 27.28 10.84 30.30
C ARG A 485 28.68 10.57 29.71
N MET A 486 29.41 11.62 29.33
CA MET A 486 30.76 11.50 28.76
C MET A 486 31.89 11.76 29.77
N ARG A 487 31.56 12.17 31.01
CA ARG A 487 32.50 12.59 32.08
C ARG A 487 33.33 13.82 31.73
N ILE A 488 32.74 14.76 30.98
CA ILE A 488 33.41 16.00 30.61
C ILE A 488 33.33 16.98 31.78
N SER A 489 34.45 17.59 32.15
CA SER A 489 34.53 18.59 33.23
C SER A 489 34.56 20.03 32.72
N VAL A 490 35.10 20.25 31.52
CA VAL A 490 35.27 21.57 30.90
C VAL A 490 34.38 21.66 29.67
N PHE A 491 33.53 22.70 29.61
CA PHE A 491 32.65 22.93 28.47
C PHE A 491 33.48 23.21 27.21
N PRO A 492 33.27 22.50 26.09
CA PRO A 492 33.97 22.78 24.84
C PRO A 492 33.59 24.16 24.28
N SER A 493 34.52 25.11 24.31
CA SER A 493 34.24 26.50 23.94
C SER A 493 33.93 26.68 22.46
N ASP A 494 34.39 25.80 21.60
CA ASP A 494 34.16 25.84 20.16
C ASP A 494 32.69 25.56 19.76
N ILE A 495 31.91 24.90 20.63
CA ILE A 495 30.47 24.67 20.43
C ILE A 495 29.72 26.00 20.27
N ILE A 496 30.15 27.08 20.93
CA ILE A 496 29.47 28.39 20.86
C ILE A 496 29.45 28.99 19.44
N ASN A 497 30.32 28.49 18.54
CA ASN A 497 30.38 28.93 17.15
C ASN A 497 29.34 28.24 16.25
N LEU A 498 28.61 27.24 16.75
CA LEU A 498 27.63 26.45 16.00
C LEU A 498 26.29 27.18 15.90
N LYS A 499 26.20 28.16 15.00
CA LYS A 499 25.03 29.04 14.86
C LYS A 499 23.73 28.33 14.45
N GLN A 500 23.83 27.13 13.88
CA GLN A 500 22.68 26.31 13.46
C GLN A 500 22.21 25.35 14.56
N LEU A 501 22.90 25.29 15.71
CA LEU A 501 22.59 24.34 16.76
C LEU A 501 21.24 24.66 17.42
N ARG A 502 20.36 23.67 17.44
CA ARG A 502 19.00 23.72 17.99
C ARG A 502 18.89 22.92 19.29
N ILE A 503 19.52 21.75 19.35
CA ILE A 503 19.48 20.87 20.51
C ILE A 503 20.91 20.62 20.99
N LEU A 504 21.16 20.90 22.27
CA LEU A 504 22.41 20.61 22.94
C LEU A 504 22.14 19.87 24.25
N ASP A 505 22.45 18.58 24.27
CA ASP A 505 22.38 17.74 25.48
C ASP A 505 23.77 17.51 26.06
N LEU A 506 24.00 18.11 27.23
CA LEU A 506 25.22 18.04 28.02
C LEU A 506 24.95 17.40 29.39
N SER A 507 23.82 16.72 29.55
CA SER A 507 23.39 16.15 30.83
C SER A 507 24.32 15.05 31.35
N GLN A 508 24.30 14.82 32.66
CA GLN A 508 25.06 13.75 33.32
C GLN A 508 26.58 13.84 33.08
N ASN A 509 27.13 15.05 33.07
CA ASN A 509 28.57 15.29 32.98
C ASN A 509 29.11 15.86 34.31
N SER A 510 30.21 16.60 34.29
CA SER A 510 30.84 17.17 35.48
C SER A 510 31.18 18.65 35.29
N PHE A 511 30.37 19.36 34.50
CA PHE A 511 30.56 20.79 34.24
C PHE A 511 30.34 21.61 35.52
N GLN A 512 31.26 22.54 35.79
CA GLN A 512 31.17 23.45 36.95
C GLN A 512 30.53 24.81 36.61
N SER A 513 30.65 25.21 35.34
CA SER A 513 30.15 26.47 34.80
C SER A 513 29.89 26.36 33.30
N ILE A 514 29.09 27.27 32.78
CA ILE A 514 28.84 27.47 31.35
C ILE A 514 29.82 28.57 30.86
N PRO A 515 30.42 28.47 29.67
CA PRO A 515 31.33 29.48 29.16
C PRO A 515 30.58 30.77 28.77
N GLN A 516 31.31 31.88 28.75
CA GLN A 516 30.84 33.13 28.14
C GLN A 516 30.71 32.95 26.62
N GLY A 517 29.74 33.61 25.98
CA GLY A 517 29.47 33.46 24.55
C GLY A 517 28.40 32.43 24.21
N ILE A 518 27.74 31.83 25.21
CA ILE A 518 26.62 30.90 25.00
C ILE A 518 25.43 31.59 24.30
N GLU A 519 25.30 32.91 24.46
CA GLU A 519 24.34 33.77 23.79
C GLU A 519 24.49 33.77 22.25
N ASN A 520 25.66 33.36 21.72
CA ASN A 520 25.89 33.27 20.27
C ASN A 520 25.11 32.11 19.61
N LEU A 521 24.59 31.16 20.39
CA LEU A 521 23.76 30.05 19.91
C LEU A 521 22.32 30.50 19.66
N ALA A 522 22.14 31.51 18.80
CA ALA A 522 20.86 32.17 18.57
C ALA A 522 19.73 31.22 18.09
N SER A 523 20.08 30.09 17.48
CA SER A 523 19.12 29.07 17.00
C SER A 523 18.76 28.01 18.04
N LEU A 524 19.33 28.06 19.24
CA LEU A 524 19.19 27.02 20.25
C LEU A 524 17.77 26.99 20.82
N THR A 525 17.11 25.84 20.71
CA THR A 525 15.73 25.61 21.18
C THR A 525 15.68 24.77 22.45
N GLU A 526 16.62 23.84 22.62
CA GLU A 526 16.72 22.97 23.79
C GLU A 526 18.17 22.89 24.29
N LEU A 527 18.34 23.16 25.58
CA LEU A 527 19.60 23.02 26.30
C LEU A 527 19.38 22.17 27.54
N ASP A 528 19.96 20.96 27.54
CA ASP A 528 19.93 20.07 28.68
C ASP A 528 21.27 20.07 29.40
N LEU A 529 21.28 20.62 30.62
CA LEU A 529 22.44 20.68 31.51
C LEU A 529 22.20 19.91 32.81
N SER A 530 21.16 19.07 32.85
CA SER A 530 20.79 18.34 34.05
C SER A 530 21.90 17.41 34.56
N ASP A 531 21.90 17.11 35.85
CA ASP A 531 22.86 16.21 36.50
C ASP A 531 24.34 16.60 36.25
N ASN A 532 24.67 17.88 36.45
CA ASN A 532 26.05 18.40 36.39
C ASN A 532 26.45 19.01 37.76
N ASN A 533 27.61 19.69 37.83
CA ASN A 533 28.10 20.35 39.04
C ASN A 533 28.04 21.89 38.93
N ILE A 534 27.07 22.42 38.18
CA ILE A 534 26.98 23.84 37.87
C ILE A 534 26.52 24.62 39.10
N SER A 535 27.34 25.57 39.55
CA SER A 535 27.08 26.35 40.76
C SER A 535 26.37 27.68 40.48
N SER A 536 26.57 28.25 39.29
CA SER A 536 25.97 29.50 38.84
C SER A 536 25.77 29.50 37.33
N LEU A 537 24.80 30.29 36.85
CA LEU A 537 24.52 30.50 35.43
C LEU A 537 24.91 31.92 35.03
N PRO A 538 25.55 32.12 33.86
CA PRO A 538 25.85 33.45 33.34
C PRO A 538 24.56 34.21 32.97
N PRO A 539 24.43 35.51 33.29
CA PRO A 539 23.30 36.35 32.88
C PRO A 539 23.02 36.32 31.37
N GLU A 540 24.08 36.21 30.56
CA GLU A 540 24.04 36.19 29.10
C GLU A 540 23.21 35.03 28.54
N LEU A 541 23.02 33.95 29.30
CA LEU A 541 22.11 32.86 28.93
C LEU A 541 20.66 33.35 28.73
N GLY A 542 20.26 34.42 29.43
CA GLY A 542 18.96 35.06 29.27
C GLY A 542 18.75 35.73 27.91
N LEU A 543 19.82 36.01 27.14
CA LEU A 543 19.74 36.57 25.79
C LEU A 543 19.27 35.57 24.73
N LEU A 544 19.21 34.28 25.08
CA LEU A 544 18.64 33.24 24.22
C LEU A 544 17.08 33.25 24.21
N GLU A 545 16.43 34.20 24.88
CA GLU A 545 14.99 34.43 24.76
C GLU A 545 14.69 35.26 23.49
N PRO A 546 13.80 34.83 22.57
CA PRO A 546 12.80 33.76 22.72
C PRO A 546 13.18 32.41 22.08
N SER A 547 14.40 32.23 21.56
CA SER A 547 14.76 31.01 20.82
C SER A 547 14.81 29.78 21.70
N LEU A 548 15.34 29.88 22.92
CA LEU A 548 15.47 28.78 23.87
C LEU A 548 14.15 28.51 24.58
N GLN A 549 13.52 27.38 24.24
CA GLN A 549 12.22 26.95 24.74
C GLN A 549 12.34 26.02 25.94
N VAL A 550 13.35 25.14 25.92
CA VAL A 550 13.57 24.11 26.94
C VAL A 550 14.95 24.28 27.55
N LEU A 551 14.99 24.61 28.83
CA LEU A 551 16.22 24.65 29.63
C LEU A 551 16.07 23.71 30.82
N LYS A 552 16.86 22.64 30.85
CA LYS A 552 16.85 21.65 31.94
C LYS A 552 18.09 21.83 32.80
N LEU A 553 17.87 22.06 34.09
CA LEU A 553 18.92 22.38 35.07
C LEU A 553 18.89 21.49 36.32
N GLU A 554 17.97 20.53 36.36
CA GLU A 554 17.78 19.62 37.50
C GLU A 554 19.07 18.90 37.88
N GLY A 555 19.25 18.57 39.14
CA GLY A 555 20.45 17.82 39.60
C GLY A 555 21.73 18.65 39.69
N ASN A 556 21.69 19.97 39.50
CA ASN A 556 22.85 20.88 39.70
C ASN A 556 22.83 21.58 41.07
N PRO A 557 24.00 21.82 41.71
CA PRO A 557 24.11 22.58 42.96
C PRO A 557 24.04 24.11 42.74
N LEU A 558 22.99 24.59 42.07
CA LEU A 558 22.80 26.02 41.76
C LEU A 558 22.62 26.84 43.04
N ARG A 559 23.61 27.70 43.35
CA ARG A 559 23.58 28.57 44.54
C ARG A 559 23.07 29.98 44.24
N SER A 560 23.18 30.43 42.98
CA SER A 560 22.86 31.81 42.58
C SER A 560 21.38 32.07 42.27
N ILE A 561 20.59 31.02 42.05
CA ILE A 561 19.17 31.12 41.65
C ILE A 561 18.31 30.45 42.71
N ARG A 562 17.30 31.17 43.22
CA ARG A 562 16.34 30.61 44.19
C ARG A 562 15.45 29.57 43.52
N ARG A 563 15.11 28.50 44.24
CA ARG A 563 14.26 27.40 43.75
C ARG A 563 12.92 27.88 43.16
N ALA A 564 12.28 28.86 43.80
CA ALA A 564 11.03 29.46 43.31
C ALA A 564 11.11 30.13 41.92
N ILE A 565 12.32 30.38 41.41
CA ILE A 565 12.56 30.93 40.07
C ILE A 565 12.77 29.80 39.07
N LEU A 566 13.46 28.73 39.48
CA LEU A 566 13.58 27.48 38.71
C LEU A 566 12.19 26.86 38.46
N ASP A 567 11.32 26.88 39.47
CA ASP A 567 9.94 26.36 39.38
C ASP A 567 9.04 27.13 38.40
N ARG A 568 9.45 28.34 37.96
CA ARG A 568 8.72 29.13 36.94
C ARG A 568 8.99 28.64 35.51
N GLY A 569 9.79 27.58 35.35
CA GLY A 569 10.16 26.99 34.06
C GLY A 569 11.15 27.85 33.27
N THR A 570 11.51 27.37 32.07
CA THR A 570 12.54 27.97 31.19
C THR A 570 12.42 29.49 31.08
N LYS A 571 11.23 29.99 30.71
CA LYS A 571 11.00 31.42 30.48
C LYS A 571 11.21 32.27 31.74
N GLY A 572 10.82 31.75 32.90
CA GLY A 572 11.02 32.44 34.17
C GLY A 572 12.49 32.55 34.56
N VAL A 573 13.27 31.50 34.30
CA VAL A 573 14.72 31.49 34.54
C VAL A 573 15.45 32.42 33.57
N LEU A 574 15.12 32.38 32.28
CA LEU A 574 15.75 33.24 31.26
C LEU A 574 15.49 34.73 31.51
N ASN A 575 14.25 35.10 31.84
CA ASN A 575 13.92 36.49 32.17
C ASN A 575 14.69 36.98 33.42
N TYR A 576 14.78 36.14 34.45
CA TYR A 576 15.54 36.47 35.66
C TYR A 576 17.04 36.69 35.41
N LEU A 577 17.61 35.96 34.45
CA LEU A 577 19.00 36.12 34.02
C LEU A 577 19.18 37.38 33.17
N LYS A 578 18.24 37.64 32.25
CA LYS A 578 18.22 38.83 31.38
C LYS A 578 18.19 40.14 32.18
N GLU A 579 17.40 40.19 33.26
CA GLU A 579 17.32 41.36 34.17
C GLU A 579 18.63 41.65 34.92
N ARG A 580 19.60 40.73 34.93
CA ARG A 580 20.89 40.87 35.62
C ARG A 580 22.05 41.25 34.71
N ILE A 581 21.81 41.42 33.42
CA ILE A 581 22.82 41.92 32.49
C ILE A 581 23.01 43.41 32.80
N VAL A 582 24.14 43.76 33.39
CA VAL A 582 24.48 45.16 33.69
C VAL A 582 24.87 45.82 32.36
N GLU A 583 24.07 46.80 31.91
CA GLU A 583 24.44 47.67 30.79
C GLU A 583 25.70 48.45 31.17
N HIS A 584 26.83 48.13 30.52
CA HIS A 584 28.06 48.91 30.57
C HIS A 584 28.39 49.47 29.19
#